data_AF-A0A850T409-F1
#
_entry.id   AF-A0A850T409-F1
#
_cell.length_a   1.000
_cell.length_b   1.000
_cell.length_c   1.000
_cell.angle_alpha   90.00
_cell.angle_beta   90.00
_cell.angle_gamma   90.00
#
_symmetry.space_group_name_H-M   'P 1'
#
loop_
_entity.id
_entity.type
_entity.pdbx_description
1 polymer ?
#
loop_
_entity_poly.entity_id
_entity_poly.type
_entity_poly.pdbx_seq_one_letter_code
_entity_poly.pdbx_strand_id
1 'polypeptide(L)'
;MRRRATRHLTLVLFAAVSLAACGKKETAAPAVQASAPSAVEIAAESDRVNQWFDAKYEEQLDFSPIQRTFLGEKKDYDKIDDLSEAGEDAQLQWARAAAAELKSNFDYDKLSLEAKTSYDVWLYQL
;
A
#
# COMPACT_ATOMS: atom_id res chain seq x y z
N MET A 1 33.55 -25.49 -52.81
CA MET A 1 33.44 -26.64 -51.89
C MET A 1 34.80 -26.92 -51.23
N ARG A 2 34.97 -26.58 -49.95
CA ARG A 2 36.15 -26.92 -49.14
C ARG A 2 35.70 -27.25 -47.71
N ARG A 3 36.50 -28.09 -47.08
CA ARG A 3 36.11 -29.14 -46.13
C ARG A 3 36.19 -28.69 -44.67
N ARG A 4 35.23 -29.20 -43.90
CA ARG A 4 35.21 -29.64 -42.49
C ARG A 4 36.46 -29.39 -41.60
N ALA A 5 36.13 -28.85 -40.42
CA ALA A 5 36.35 -29.42 -39.08
C ALA A 5 37.63 -29.09 -38.29
N THR A 6 37.34 -28.63 -37.06
CA THR A 6 37.96 -28.98 -35.76
C THR A 6 39.40 -28.54 -35.42
N ARG A 7 39.49 -27.99 -34.19
CA ARG A 7 40.25 -28.50 -33.03
C ARG A 7 41.46 -27.67 -32.52
N HIS A 8 41.36 -27.37 -31.21
CA HIS A 8 42.42 -27.16 -30.19
C HIS A 8 43.07 -25.75 -30.14
N LEU A 9 42.84 -24.93 -29.10
CA LEU A 9 43.22 -25.01 -27.66
C LEU A 9 44.63 -24.43 -27.42
N THR A 10 44.74 -23.53 -26.41
CA THR A 10 45.92 -22.77 -25.88
C THR A 10 46.31 -21.51 -26.69
N LEU A 11 46.67 -20.35 -26.12
CA LEU A 11 47.27 -20.01 -24.83
C LEU A 11 47.01 -18.51 -24.49
N VAL A 12 46.92 -18.21 -23.20
CA VAL A 12 46.77 -16.89 -22.54
C VAL A 12 47.93 -15.93 -22.83
N LEU A 13 47.66 -14.62 -23.01
CA LEU A 13 48.58 -13.57 -22.53
C LEU A 13 47.87 -12.21 -22.27
N PHE A 14 48.05 -11.77 -21.03
CA PHE A 14 47.79 -10.46 -20.43
C PHE A 14 48.16 -9.25 -21.31
N ALA A 15 47.32 -8.21 -21.27
CA ALA A 15 47.76 -6.82 -21.13
C ALA A 15 46.61 -5.93 -20.65
N ALA A 16 46.67 -5.57 -19.37
CA ALA A 16 45.85 -4.57 -18.74
C ALA A 16 46.14 -3.18 -19.32
N VAL A 17 45.10 -2.41 -19.62
CA VAL A 17 45.18 -0.95 -19.68
C VAL A 17 44.04 -0.40 -18.83
N SER A 18 44.35 -0.24 -17.55
CA SER A 18 43.56 0.48 -16.57
C SER A 18 43.69 1.97 -16.87
N LEU A 19 42.69 2.57 -17.54
CA LEU A 19 42.62 4.03 -17.60
C LEU A 19 42.05 4.53 -16.27
N ALA A 20 42.99 4.92 -15.40
CA ALA A 20 42.73 5.63 -14.16
C ALA A 20 42.03 6.97 -14.47
N ALA A 21 40.70 6.97 -14.48
CA ALA A 21 39.90 8.18 -14.34
C ALA A 21 39.84 8.55 -12.86
N CYS A 22 40.92 9.16 -12.36
CA CYS A 22 40.88 9.94 -11.14
C CYS A 22 40.06 11.22 -11.41
N GLY A 23 38.81 11.23 -10.97
CA GLY A 23 37.96 12.42 -11.02
C GLY A 23 36.88 12.33 -9.96
N LYS A 24 37.16 12.95 -8.81
CA LYS A 24 36.29 13.10 -7.63
C LYS A 24 36.09 11.83 -6.80
N LYS A 25 36.95 11.68 -5.79
CA LYS A 25 36.65 10.86 -4.61
C LYS A 25 35.58 11.61 -3.81
N GLU A 26 34.36 11.56 -4.30
CA GLU A 26 33.19 11.85 -3.48
C GLU A 26 33.09 10.66 -2.54
N THR A 27 33.49 10.87 -1.29
CA THR A 27 33.23 9.94 -0.21
C THR A 27 31.73 9.77 -0.17
N ALA A 28 31.22 8.74 -0.86
CA ALA A 28 29.84 8.34 -0.75
C ALA A 28 29.63 8.07 0.74
N ALA A 29 28.89 8.97 1.39
CA ALA A 29 28.34 8.70 2.70
C ALA A 29 27.65 7.33 2.62
N PRO A 30 27.66 6.53 3.70
CA PRO A 30 26.93 5.27 3.69
C PRO A 30 25.50 5.60 3.28
N ALA A 31 25.09 5.13 2.10
CA ALA A 31 23.68 5.20 1.72
C ALA A 31 22.98 4.40 2.81
N VAL A 32 22.18 5.10 3.63
CA VAL A 32 21.28 4.46 4.59
C VAL A 32 20.29 3.70 3.73
N GLN A 33 20.58 2.44 3.46
CA GLN A 33 19.62 1.52 2.86
C GLN A 33 18.52 1.39 3.90
N ALA A 34 17.37 2.02 3.63
CA ALA A 34 16.17 1.78 4.40
C ALA A 34 15.90 0.28 4.33
N SER A 35 15.97 -0.39 5.47
CA SER A 35 15.62 -1.78 5.61
C SER A 35 14.17 -1.96 5.16
N ALA A 36 13.88 -3.00 4.38
CA ALA A 36 12.50 -3.37 4.12
C ALA A 36 11.77 -3.62 5.46
N PRO A 37 10.45 -3.34 5.54
CA PRO A 37 9.68 -3.59 6.74
C PRO A 37 9.83 -5.05 7.21
N SER A 38 10.02 -5.24 8.50
CA SER A 38 10.04 -6.56 9.09
C SER A 38 8.64 -7.20 9.09
N ALA A 39 8.58 -8.53 9.17
CA ALA A 39 7.29 -9.24 9.27
C ALA A 39 6.46 -8.78 10.48
N VAL A 40 7.11 -8.39 11.58
CA VAL A 40 6.45 -7.87 12.79
C VAL A 40 5.84 -6.49 12.53
N GLU A 41 6.55 -5.60 11.84
CA GLU A 41 6.00 -4.29 11.45
C GLU A 41 4.84 -4.43 10.48
N ILE A 42 4.93 -5.38 9.53
CA ILE A 42 3.86 -5.62 8.55
C ILE A 42 2.59 -6.11 9.24
N ALA A 43 2.73 -7.07 10.17
CA ALA A 43 1.60 -7.57 10.96
C ALA A 43 0.98 -6.46 11.80
N ALA A 44 1.80 -5.70 12.53
CA ALA A 44 1.32 -4.64 13.41
C ALA A 44 0.57 -3.52 12.67
N GLU A 45 1.08 -3.06 11.53
CA GLU A 45 0.42 -1.99 10.76
C GLU A 45 -0.85 -2.50 10.06
N SER A 46 -0.83 -3.76 9.58
CA SER A 46 -2.03 -4.39 9.00
C SER A 46 -3.14 -4.55 10.04
N ASP A 47 -2.82 -5.01 11.24
CA ASP A 47 -3.79 -5.13 12.34
C ASP A 47 -4.37 -3.77 12.71
N ARG A 48 -3.52 -2.74 12.73
CA ARG A 48 -3.94 -1.36 13.06
C ARG A 48 -4.90 -0.79 12.02
N VAL A 49 -4.64 -0.99 10.72
CA VAL A 49 -5.55 -0.49 9.67
C VAL A 49 -6.86 -1.28 9.64
N ASN A 50 -6.82 -2.59 9.93
CA ASN A 50 -8.03 -3.41 10.01
C ASN A 50 -8.94 -2.96 11.16
N GLN A 51 -8.38 -2.69 12.34
CA GLN A 51 -9.15 -2.13 13.46
C GLN A 51 -9.76 -0.75 13.13
N TRP A 52 -9.06 0.05 12.32
CA TRP A 52 -9.59 1.33 11.84
C TRP A 52 -10.73 1.13 10.84
N PHE A 53 -10.63 0.16 9.92
CA PHE A 53 -11.73 -0.18 9.00
C PHE A 53 -12.97 -0.64 9.77
N ASP A 54 -12.82 -1.48 10.79
CA ASP A 54 -13.93 -1.92 11.65
C ASP A 54 -14.61 -0.72 12.31
N ALA A 55 -13.84 0.22 12.85
CA ALA A 55 -14.38 1.44 13.47
C ALA A 55 -15.09 2.34 12.44
N LYS A 56 -14.52 2.52 11.25
CA LYS A 56 -15.14 3.33 10.20
C LYS A 56 -16.40 2.68 9.62
N TYR A 57 -16.47 1.35 9.59
CA TYR A 57 -17.69 0.66 9.21
C TYR A 57 -18.83 0.93 10.20
N GLU A 58 -18.55 0.91 11.50
CA GLU A 58 -19.56 1.29 12.51
C GLU A 58 -20.00 2.74 12.40
N GLU A 59 -19.07 3.68 12.14
CA GLU A 59 -19.41 5.08 11.84
C GLU A 59 -20.28 5.17 10.57
N GLN A 60 -19.97 4.41 9.53
CA GLN A 60 -20.74 4.40 8.28
C GLN A 60 -22.17 3.90 8.51
N LEU A 61 -22.35 2.87 9.34
CA LEU A 61 -23.67 2.33 9.67
C LEU A 61 -24.55 3.32 10.43
N ASP A 62 -24.00 4.36 11.05
CA ASP A 62 -24.81 5.43 11.67
C ASP A 62 -25.54 6.31 10.64
N PHE A 63 -25.13 6.29 9.37
CA PHE A 63 -25.89 6.93 8.29
C PHE A 63 -27.10 6.12 7.81
N SER A 64 -27.17 4.82 8.13
CA SER A 64 -28.19 3.93 7.60
C SER A 64 -28.85 3.04 8.68
N PRO A 65 -29.87 3.55 9.39
CA PRO A 65 -30.76 2.72 10.21
C PRO A 65 -31.37 1.54 9.44
N ILE A 66 -31.61 1.71 8.13
CA ILE A 66 -32.11 0.65 7.27
C ILE A 66 -31.07 -0.48 7.15
N GLN A 67 -29.80 -0.15 6.90
CA GLN A 67 -28.73 -1.15 6.81
C GLN A 67 -28.54 -1.87 8.16
N ARG A 68 -28.57 -1.16 9.29
CA ARG A 68 -28.53 -1.79 10.63
C ARG A 68 -29.66 -2.80 10.83
N THR A 69 -30.87 -2.46 10.36
CA THR A 69 -32.01 -3.39 10.37
C THR A 69 -31.77 -4.63 9.52
N PHE A 70 -31.19 -4.48 8.32
CA PHE A 70 -30.80 -5.62 7.47
C PHE A 70 -29.75 -6.53 8.15
N LEU A 71 -28.86 -5.96 8.95
CA LEU A 71 -27.87 -6.70 9.75
C LEU A 71 -28.45 -7.33 11.03
N GLY A 72 -29.70 -7.02 11.36
CA GLY A 72 -30.39 -7.54 12.55
C GLY A 72 -30.04 -6.82 13.85
N GLU A 73 -29.41 -5.66 13.78
CA GLU A 73 -29.04 -4.85 14.94
C GLU A 73 -30.23 -4.05 15.47
N LYS A 74 -30.62 -4.24 16.73
CA LYS A 74 -31.78 -3.56 17.34
C LYS A 74 -31.53 -2.10 17.73
N LYS A 75 -30.95 -1.29 16.84
CA LYS A 75 -30.67 0.13 17.00
C LYS A 75 -31.49 0.91 15.95
N ASP A 76 -32.14 2.00 16.37
CA ASP A 76 -32.82 2.97 15.48
C ASP A 76 -33.92 2.39 14.55
N TYR A 77 -34.64 1.34 14.97
CA TYR A 77 -35.69 0.67 14.17
C TYR A 77 -36.91 1.53 13.83
N ASP A 78 -37.05 2.68 14.45
CA ASP A 78 -38.09 3.68 14.18
C ASP A 78 -37.63 4.76 13.18
N LYS A 79 -36.42 4.65 12.63
CA LYS A 79 -35.81 5.63 11.72
C LYS A 79 -35.59 5.06 10.33
N ILE A 80 -35.41 5.99 9.39
CA ILE A 80 -34.95 5.73 8.02
C ILE A 80 -33.74 6.62 7.72
N ASP A 81 -33.01 6.27 6.68
CA ASP A 81 -31.86 7.03 6.18
C ASP A 81 -32.29 8.45 5.75
N ASP A 82 -31.36 9.42 5.87
CA ASP A 82 -31.56 10.76 5.30
C ASP A 82 -31.26 10.72 3.79
N LEU A 83 -32.34 10.61 3.00
CA LEU A 83 -32.27 10.54 1.54
C LEU A 83 -32.36 11.93 0.86
N SER A 84 -32.03 13.00 1.58
CA SER A 84 -31.94 14.35 1.01
C SER A 84 -30.55 14.62 0.42
N GLU A 85 -30.44 15.65 -0.43
CA GLU A 85 -29.15 16.14 -0.95
C GLU A 85 -28.17 16.48 0.20
N ALA A 86 -28.67 17.02 1.31
CA ALA A 86 -27.84 17.33 2.47
C ALA A 86 -27.30 16.06 3.18
N GLY A 87 -28.10 14.98 3.21
CA GLY A 87 -27.67 13.68 3.73
C GLY A 87 -26.59 13.03 2.85
N GLU A 88 -26.76 13.10 1.53
CA GLU A 88 -25.74 12.64 0.57
C GLU A 88 -24.44 13.44 0.70
N ASP A 89 -24.53 14.77 0.80
CA ASP A 89 -23.37 15.65 1.00
C ASP A 89 -22.63 15.34 2.30
N ALA A 90 -23.36 15.04 3.38
CA ALA A 90 -22.77 14.66 4.66
C ALA A 90 -21.98 13.33 4.56
N GLN A 91 -22.57 12.32 3.92
CA GLN A 91 -21.90 11.04 3.67
C GLN A 91 -20.64 11.20 2.82
N LEU A 92 -20.71 12.01 1.75
CA LEU A 92 -19.56 12.27 0.88
C LEU A 92 -18.45 13.02 1.62
N GLN A 93 -18.79 14.02 2.43
CA GLN A 93 -17.82 14.75 3.24
C GLN A 93 -17.13 13.83 4.26
N TRP A 94 -17.89 12.97 4.94
CA TRP A 94 -17.35 11.96 5.84
C TRP A 94 -16.40 10.99 5.10
N ALA A 95 -16.80 10.49 3.93
CA ALA A 95 -15.97 9.58 3.14
C ALA A 95 -14.65 10.23 2.70
N ARG A 96 -14.68 11.51 2.29
CA ARG A 96 -13.46 12.28 1.94
C ARG A 96 -12.55 12.45 3.15
N ALA A 97 -13.10 12.75 4.33
CA ALA A 97 -12.34 12.87 5.56
C ALA A 97 -11.69 11.53 5.96
N ALA A 98 -12.45 10.44 5.93
CA ALA A 98 -11.93 9.10 6.24
C ALA A 98 -10.83 8.66 5.25
N ALA A 99 -10.97 8.97 3.95
CA ALA A 99 -9.92 8.69 2.97
C ALA A 99 -8.64 9.52 3.22
N ALA A 100 -8.78 10.78 3.68
CA ALA A 100 -7.65 11.60 4.08
C ALA A 100 -6.96 11.03 5.33
N GLU A 101 -7.74 10.63 6.34
CA GLU A 101 -7.24 9.96 7.55
C GLU A 101 -6.48 8.67 7.20
N LEU A 102 -7.03 7.85 6.31
CA LEU A 102 -6.39 6.61 5.87
C LEU A 102 -5.01 6.89 5.27
N LYS A 103 -4.92 7.87 4.36
CA LYS A 103 -3.66 8.27 3.71
C LYS A 103 -2.65 8.88 4.66
N SER A 104 -3.10 9.63 5.66
CA SER A 104 -2.19 10.33 6.58
C SER A 104 -1.71 9.46 7.73
N ASN A 105 -2.50 8.47 8.13
CA ASN A 105 -2.25 7.74 9.36
C ASN A 105 -1.61 6.38 9.15
N PHE A 106 -1.63 5.79 7.94
CA PHE A 106 -1.14 4.42 7.71
C PHE A 106 -0.02 4.38 6.66
N ASP A 107 1.02 3.62 6.96
CA ASP A 107 2.15 3.41 6.05
C ASP A 107 1.83 2.27 5.09
N TYR A 108 1.47 2.62 3.85
CA TYR A 108 1.12 1.65 2.81
C TYR A 108 2.23 0.60 2.59
N ASP A 109 3.50 0.97 2.67
CA ASP A 109 4.61 0.03 2.42
C ASP A 109 4.75 -1.00 3.54
N LYS A 110 4.22 -0.71 4.73
CA LYS A 110 4.14 -1.63 5.86
C LYS A 110 2.84 -2.43 5.90
N LEU A 111 1.98 -2.35 4.89
CA LEU A 111 0.78 -3.19 4.83
C LEU A 111 1.05 -4.56 4.20
N SER A 112 0.37 -5.58 4.71
CA SER A 112 0.27 -6.89 4.04
C SER A 112 -0.45 -6.74 2.70
N LEU A 113 -0.31 -7.73 1.81
CA LEU A 113 -0.97 -7.68 0.49
C LEU A 113 -2.49 -7.58 0.60
N GLU A 114 -3.09 -8.25 1.57
CA GLU A 114 -4.53 -8.20 1.84
C GLU A 114 -4.96 -6.82 2.36
N ALA A 115 -4.21 -6.25 3.30
CA ALA A 115 -4.48 -4.91 3.83
C ALA A 115 -4.31 -3.83 2.74
N LYS A 116 -3.33 -3.97 1.84
CA LYS A 116 -3.17 -3.11 0.65
C LYS A 116 -4.38 -3.18 -0.26
N THR A 117 -4.89 -4.38 -0.51
CA THR A 117 -6.09 -4.57 -1.32
C THR A 117 -7.29 -3.85 -0.71
N SER A 118 -7.49 -3.98 0.61
CA SER A 118 -8.56 -3.30 1.33
C SER A 118 -8.39 -1.78 1.30
N TYR A 119 -7.17 -1.29 1.49
CA TYR A 119 -6.81 0.13 1.37
C TYR A 119 -7.13 0.69 -0.02
N ASP A 120 -6.75 -0.03 -1.08
CA ASP A 120 -6.97 0.40 -2.46
C ASP A 120 -8.46 0.41 -2.81
N VAL A 121 -9.21 -0.61 -2.37
CA VAL A 121 -10.67 -0.67 -2.53
C VAL A 121 -11.34 0.49 -1.81
N TRP A 122 -10.94 0.79 -0.57
CA TRP A 122 -11.47 1.93 0.18
C TRP A 122 -11.31 3.24 -0.60
N LEU A 123 -10.11 3.49 -1.13
CA LEU A 123 -9.85 4.72 -1.89
C LEU A 123 -10.52 4.77 -3.26
N TYR A 124 -10.82 3.62 -3.86
CA TYR A 124 -11.53 3.53 -5.14
C TYR A 124 -13.02 3.88 -5.03
N GLN A 125 -13.62 3.68 -3.85
CA GLN A 125 -15.05 3.93 -3.62
C GLN A 125 -15.41 5.42 -3.48
N LEU A 126 -14.41 6.31 -3.41
CA LEU A 126 -14.58 7.75 -3.29
C LEU A 126 -14.60 8.46 -4.65
#